data_AF-X1D5J2-F1
#
_entry.id   AF-X1D5J2-F1
#
_cell.length_a   1.000
_cell.length_b   1.000
_cell.length_c   1.000
_cell.angle_alpha   90.00
_cell.angle_beta   90.00
_cell.angle_gamma   90.00
#
_symmetry.space_group_name_H-M   'P 1'
#
loop_
_entity.id
_entity.type
_entity.pdbx_description
1 polymer ?
#
loop_
_entity_poly.entity_id
_entity_poly.type
_entity_poly.pdbx_seq_one_letter_code
_entity_poly.pdbx_strand_id
1 'polypeptide(L)' 'MELTIDFLKQIATNVFDAVSPLLGTKEAAKKTKRGAGGDISMHIDIVAENAIIDGFHPPIPHKSLFYDF' A
#
# COMPACT_ATOMS: atom_id res chain seq x y z
N MET A 1 6.87 -0.59 -17.60
CA MET A 1 6.66 -1.70 -16.66
C MET A 1 5.61 -2.61 -17.26
N GLU A 2 5.93 -3.86 -17.53
CA GLU A 2 4.95 -4.81 -18.05
C GLU A 2 4.22 -5.49 -16.87
N LEU A 3 2.90 -5.61 -17.00
CA LEU A 3 2.07 -6.32 -16.02
C LEU A 3 2.23 -7.83 -16.26
N THR A 4 3.22 -8.44 -15.61
CA THR A 4 3.40 -9.89 -15.64
C THR A 4 2.61 -10.55 -14.51
N ILE A 5 2.28 -11.84 -14.67
CA ILE A 5 1.63 -12.62 -13.62
C ILE A 5 2.45 -12.59 -12.33
N ASP A 6 3.77 -12.69 -12.44
CA ASP A 6 4.64 -12.71 -11.26
C ASP A 6 4.71 -11.34 -10.57
N PHE A 7 4.65 -10.25 -11.33
CA PHE A 7 4.52 -8.91 -10.75
C PHE A 7 3.18 -8.75 -10.00
N LEU A 8 2.07 -9.22 -10.58
CA LEU A 8 0.76 -9.19 -9.91
C LEU A 8 0.73 -10.04 -8.63
N LYS A 9 1.38 -11.22 -8.63
CA LYS A 9 1.55 -12.03 -7.42
C LYS A 9 2.34 -11.29 -6.36
N GLN A 10 3.43 -10.62 -6.73
CA GLN A 10 4.23 -9.85 -5.80
C GLN A 10 3.43 -8.71 -5.15
N ILE A 11 2.64 -7.98 -5.94
CA ILE A 11 1.74 -6.94 -5.39
C ILE A 11 0.73 -7.56 -4.42
N ALA A 12 0.12 -8.69 -4.78
CA ALA A 12 -0.83 -9.37 -3.91
C ALA A 12 -0.19 -9.80 -2.57
N THR A 13 1.04 -10.31 -2.61
CA THR A 13 1.83 -10.61 -1.40
C THR A 13 2.09 -9.36 -0.58
N ASN A 14 2.51 -8.25 -1.20
CA ASN A 14 2.75 -6.99 -0.48
C ASN A 14 1.49 -6.47 0.22
N VAL A 15 0.33 -6.55 -0.45
CA VAL A 15 -0.96 -6.20 0.15
C VAL A 15 -1.26 -7.11 1.33
N PHE A 16 -1.10 -8.42 1.19
CA PHE A 16 -1.32 -9.38 2.28
C PHE A 16 -0.45 -9.08 3.50
N ASP A 17 0.85 -8.84 3.30
CA ASP A 17 1.79 -8.55 4.37
C ASP A 17 1.43 -7.24 5.09
N ALA A 18 0.94 -6.24 4.35
CA ALA A 18 0.52 -4.96 4.92
C ALA A 18 -0.80 -5.03 5.70
N VAL A 19 -1.78 -5.82 5.24
CA VAL A 19 -3.12 -5.87 5.84
C VAL A 19 -3.26 -6.94 6.92
N SER A 20 -2.52 -8.05 6.83
CA SER A 20 -2.67 -9.19 7.75
C SER A 20 -2.52 -8.84 9.23
N PRO A 21 -1.62 -7.91 9.66
CA PRO A 21 -1.51 -7.52 11.06
C PRO A 21 -2.70 -6.69 11.57
N LEU A 22 -3.48 -6.10 10.66
CA LEU A 22 -4.60 -5.22 10.98
C LEU A 22 -5.93 -5.96 11.10
N LEU A 23 -6.02 -7.20 10.61
CA LEU A 23 -7.26 -7.97 10.58
C LEU A 23 -7.87 -8.11 11.98
N GLY A 24 -9.17 -7.77 12.10
CA GLY A 24 -9.91 -7.84 13.36
C GLY A 24 -9.58 -6.74 14.37
N THR A 25 -8.65 -5.82 14.07
CA THR A 25 -8.31 -4.72 14.96
C THR A 25 -9.31 -3.57 14.86
N LYS A 26 -9.43 -2.78 15.94
CA LYS A 26 -10.18 -1.51 15.91
C LYS A 26 -9.54 -0.47 14.99
N GLU A 27 -8.21 -0.54 14.80
CA GLU A 27 -7.48 0.36 13.92
C GLU A 27 -7.91 0.18 12.47
N ALA A 28 -7.99 -1.06 12.00
CA ALA A 28 -8.49 -1.40 10.67
C ALA A 28 -9.86 -0.80 10.38
N ALA A 29 -10.77 -0.86 11.35
CA ALA A 29 -12.15 -0.39 11.23
C ALA A 29 -12.31 1.14 11.36
N LYS A 30 -11.24 1.90 11.61
CA LYS A 30 -11.34 3.36 11.69
C LYS A 30 -11.80 3.91 10.35
N LYS A 31 -12.88 4.69 10.40
CA LYS A 31 -13.40 5.41 9.24
C LYS A 31 -12.41 6.49 8.83
N THR A 32 -12.21 6.63 7.52
CA THR A 32 -11.37 7.66 6.94
C THR A 32 -12.24 8.68 6.19
N LYS A 33 -12.27 8.64 4.87
CA LYS A 33 -13.04 9.54 4.02
C LYS A 33 -13.95 8.75 3.09
N ARG A 34 -14.84 9.46 2.39
CA ARG A 34 -15.65 8.85 1.33
C ARG A 34 -14.74 8.48 0.17
N GLY A 35 -14.74 7.21 -0.21
CA GLY A 35 -13.98 6.70 -1.35
C GLY A 35 -14.67 7.04 -2.68
N ALA A 36 -13.98 6.76 -3.79
CA ALA A 36 -14.51 6.99 -5.13
C ALA A 36 -15.77 6.17 -5.43
N GLY A 37 -15.94 5.01 -4.79
CA GLY A 37 -17.15 4.18 -4.88
C GLY A 37 -18.35 4.73 -4.11
N GLY A 38 -18.18 5.80 -3.32
CA GLY A 38 -19.25 6.44 -2.56
C GLY A 38 -19.46 5.89 -1.15
N ASP A 39 -18.78 4.81 -0.77
CA ASP A 39 -18.74 4.28 0.59
C ASP A 39 -17.68 4.99 1.46
N ILE A 40 -17.83 4.91 2.79
CA ILE A 40 -16.81 5.42 3.71
C ILE A 40 -15.69 4.38 3.79
N SER A 41 -14.51 4.74 3.29
CA SER A 41 -13.32 3.91 3.36
C SER A 41 -12.88 3.72 4.82
N MET A 42 -12.43 2.51 5.13
CA MET A 42 -11.81 2.18 6.39
C MET A 42 -10.28 2.29 6.29
N HIS A 43 -9.59 2.34 7.42
CA HIS A 43 -8.13 2.46 7.45
C HIS A 43 -7.46 1.28 6.73
N ILE A 44 -8.02 0.07 6.85
CA ILE A 44 -7.50 -1.11 6.17
C ILE A 44 -7.58 -0.99 4.64
N ASP A 45 -8.60 -0.33 4.10
CA ASP A 45 -8.74 -0.09 2.67
C ASP A 45 -7.60 0.81 2.19
N ILE A 46 -7.32 1.89 2.92
CA ILE A 46 -6.23 2.82 2.61
C ILE A 46 -4.86 2.13 2.66
N VAL A 47 -4.64 1.25 3.64
CA VAL A 47 -3.39 0.48 3.74
C VAL A 47 -3.21 -0.45 2.54
N ALA A 48 -4.27 -1.13 2.11
CA ALA A 48 -4.24 -1.98 0.92
C ALA A 48 -3.98 -1.16 -0.36
N GLU A 49 -4.66 -0.02 -0.53
CA GLU A 49 -4.49 0.88 -1.67
C GLU A 49 -3.06 1.41 -1.76
N ASN A 50 -2.50 1.87 -0.63
CA ASN A 50 -1.12 2.34 -0.57
C ASN A 50 -0.11 1.24 -0.91
N ALA A 51 -0.31 0.02 -0.41
CA ALA A 51 0.57 -1.11 -0.72
C ALA A 51 0.60 -1.44 -2.23
N ILE A 52 -0.53 -1.24 -2.93
CA ILE A 52 -0.59 -1.33 -4.39
C ILE A 52 0.22 -0.19 -5.01
N ILE A 53 -0.07 1.07 -4.65
CA ILE A 53 0.58 2.26 -5.21
C ILE A 53 2.11 2.18 -5.04
N ASP A 54 2.59 1.80 -3.86
CA ASP A 54 4.02 1.64 -3.56
C ASP A 54 4.65 0.50 -4.38
N GLY A 55 3.90 -0.56 -4.67
CA GLY A 55 4.34 -1.64 -5.56
C GLY A 55 4.51 -1.18 -7.01
N PHE A 56 3.70 -0.22 -7.47
CA PHE A 56 3.80 0.39 -8.80
C PHE A 56 4.84 1.52 -8.87
N HIS A 57 5.04 2.22 -7.76
CA HIS A 57 5.93 3.36 -7.62
C HIS A 57 6.78 3.19 -6.37
N PRO A 58 7.80 2.30 -6.42
CA PRO A 58 8.69 2.12 -5.30
C PRO A 58 9.26 3.50 -4.94
N PRO A 59 9.32 3.85 -3.64
CA PRO A 59 9.78 5.16 -3.22
C PRO A 59 11.12 5.43 -3.88
N ILE A 60 11.22 6.60 -4.52
CA ILE A 60 12.48 7.04 -5.10
C ILE A 60 13.47 7.02 -3.94
N PRO A 61 14.53 6.19 -3.98
CA PRO A 61 15.52 6.21 -2.93
C PRO A 61 16.03 7.64 -2.87
N HIS A 62 15.85 8.31 -1.74
CA HIS A 62 16.54 9.56 -1.49
C HIS A 62 18.02 9.24 -1.72
N LYS A 63 18.58 9.73 -2.83
CA LYS A 63 20.03 9.79 -2.98
C LYS A 63 20.48 10.59 -1.77
N SER A 64 21.07 9.88 -0.82
CA SER A 64 21.93 10.45 0.19
C SER A 64 22.82 11.48 -0.52
N LEU A 65 22.57 12.76 -0.27
CA LEU A 65 23.43 13.88 -0.65
C LEU A 65 24.67 13.88 0.24
N PHE A 66 25.32 12.73 0.38
CA PHE A 66 26.63 12.60 1.02
C PHE A 66 27.60 12.05 -0.03
N TYR A 67 28.01 12.93 -0.92
CA TYR A 67 29.40 12.94 -1.35
C TYR A 67 30.11 13.90 -0.39
N ASP A 68 30.56 13.36 0.74
CA ASP A 68 31.71 13.91 1.46
C ASP A 68 32.94 13.34 0.76
N PHE A 69 33.67 14.19 0.03
CA PHE A 69 35.13 14.33 -0.11
C PHE A 69 35.46 15.21 -1.33
#